data_AF-A0A6P2E8R1-F1
#
_entry.id   AF-A0A6P2E8R1-F1
#
_cell.length_a   1.000
_cell.length_b   1.000
_cell.length_c   1.000
_cell.angle_alpha   90.00
_cell.angle_beta   90.00
_cell.angle_gamma   90.00
#
_symmetry.space_group_name_H-M   'P 1'
#
loop_
_entity.id
_entity.type
_entity.pdbx_description
1 polymer ?
#
loop_
_entity_poly.entity_id
_entity_poly.type
_entity_poly.pdbx_seq_one_letter_code
_entity_poly.pdbx_strand_id
1 'polypeptide(L)'
;MTRGQWRSEFTSLVEGLFRESGEDAPILLQDIHEPAILDLRLHGTDFVLGHDPDPDGRADQIFVEIPLGPLPREDVEGTMRNLLTPVRHLVHGTRLAAIGFDPDEDVATCGFHLPLQGMAPGALAEILISASQFATEWREAGFLQRPQYSPCRPQIHDESFNAYRAKFISLVEKACNRCGWDFPVPTTDGEALSFALDVHDIPIAMLHSKEDGSETFEICCSYGPIPRQDTEAVLLRVLELNRIRSAEGQITLHVDQEAALVFASHFGTLDLEDDRTLSGTLRQMALSAMMWREKFHMNFKLPDLDFPHMPLDSRNRHFSTTSFEMK
;
A
#
# COMPACT_ATOMS: atom_id res chain seq x y z
N MET A 1 -10.02 -11.70 19.69
CA MET A 1 -8.98 -12.72 19.94
C MET A 1 -8.03 -12.22 21.01
N THR A 2 -7.39 -13.11 21.77
CA THR A 2 -6.36 -12.75 22.77
C THR A 2 -4.98 -12.73 22.11
N ARG A 3 -3.99 -12.02 22.70
CA ARG A 3 -2.59 -11.98 22.20
C ARG A 3 -2.02 -13.37 21.89
N GLY A 4 -2.24 -14.34 22.78
CA GLY A 4 -1.77 -15.72 22.61
C GLY A 4 -2.45 -16.47 21.46
N GLN A 5 -3.67 -16.11 21.08
CA GLN A 5 -4.34 -16.71 19.92
C GLN A 5 -3.68 -16.24 18.61
N TRP A 6 -3.42 -14.93 18.48
CA TRP A 6 -2.77 -14.39 17.30
C TRP A 6 -1.37 -14.97 17.08
N ARG A 7 -0.56 -15.06 18.14
CA ARG A 7 0.76 -15.69 18.03
C ARG A 7 0.68 -17.16 17.59
N SER A 8 -0.28 -17.91 18.13
CA SER A 8 -0.49 -19.31 17.73
C SER A 8 -0.91 -19.45 16.27
N GLU A 9 -1.74 -18.53 15.77
CA GLU A 9 -2.12 -18.50 14.35
C GLU A 9 -0.91 -18.19 13.46
N PHE A 10 -0.09 -17.20 13.84
CA PHE A 10 1.13 -16.88 13.10
C PHE A 10 2.10 -18.06 13.05
N THR A 11 2.39 -18.69 14.20
CA THR A 11 3.24 -19.88 14.24
C THR A 11 2.68 -21.01 13.39
N SER A 12 1.36 -21.26 13.45
CA SER A 12 0.72 -22.33 12.66
C SER A 12 0.80 -22.05 11.15
N LEU A 13 0.66 -20.79 10.76
CA LEU A 13 0.80 -20.35 9.37
C LEU A 13 2.23 -20.57 8.86
N VAL A 14 3.24 -20.15 9.64
CA VAL A 14 4.66 -20.35 9.32
C VAL A 14 4.99 -21.84 9.24
N GLU A 15 4.60 -22.65 10.23
CA GLU A 15 4.82 -24.09 10.20
C GLU A 15 4.17 -24.76 8.99
N GLY A 16 2.98 -24.30 8.60
CA GLY A 16 2.30 -24.75 7.39
C GLY A 16 3.09 -24.41 6.13
N LEU A 17 3.65 -23.20 6.04
CA LEU A 17 4.41 -22.72 4.87
C LEU A 17 5.66 -23.57 4.63
N PHE A 18 6.41 -23.87 5.70
CA PHE A 18 7.59 -24.73 5.62
C PHE A 18 7.21 -26.18 5.26
N ARG A 19 6.12 -26.70 5.86
CA ARG A 19 5.62 -28.04 5.56
C ARG A 19 5.22 -28.20 4.10
N GLU A 20 4.56 -27.20 3.50
CA GLU A 20 4.22 -27.21 2.08
C GLU A 20 5.45 -27.18 1.18
N SER A 21 6.53 -26.53 1.64
CA SER A 21 7.83 -26.51 0.97
C SER A 21 8.66 -27.78 1.21
N GLY A 22 8.19 -28.71 2.07
CA GLY A 22 8.92 -29.91 2.47
C GLY A 22 10.09 -29.66 3.40
N GLU A 23 10.16 -28.47 4.02
CA GLU A 23 11.20 -28.06 4.95
C GLU A 23 10.74 -28.17 6.41
N ASP A 24 11.71 -28.28 7.32
CA ASP A 24 11.43 -28.24 8.75
C ASP A 24 11.14 -26.80 9.19
N ALA A 25 10.02 -26.61 9.89
CA ALA A 25 9.64 -25.29 10.37
C ALA A 25 10.63 -24.76 11.44
N PRO A 26 10.99 -23.46 11.39
CA PRO A 26 11.84 -22.86 12.41
C PRO A 26 11.11 -22.81 13.75
N ILE A 27 11.84 -23.06 14.83
CA ILE A 27 11.32 -22.83 16.18
C ILE A 27 11.37 -21.33 16.45
N LEU A 28 10.21 -20.68 16.53
CA LEU A 28 10.11 -19.28 16.93
C LEU A 28 10.38 -19.17 18.44
N LEU A 29 11.60 -18.75 18.80
CA LEU A 29 12.07 -18.66 20.20
C LEU A 29 11.66 -17.36 20.91
N GLN A 30 11.09 -16.37 20.20
CA GLN A 30 10.68 -15.10 20.80
C GLN A 30 9.51 -15.28 21.77
N ASP A 31 9.45 -14.42 22.79
CA ASP A 31 8.32 -14.37 23.72
C ASP A 31 7.00 -14.18 22.95
N ILE A 32 5.92 -14.79 23.42
CA ILE A 32 4.57 -14.65 22.86
C ILE A 32 4.06 -13.20 22.91
N HIS A 33 4.73 -12.33 23.66
CA HIS A 33 4.44 -10.91 23.79
C HIS A 33 5.34 -10.01 22.94
N GLU A 34 6.36 -10.56 22.27
CA GLU A 34 7.29 -9.81 21.43
C GLU A 34 6.98 -9.99 19.93
N PRO A 35 7.30 -9.00 19.09
CA PRO A 35 7.23 -9.15 17.65
C PRO A 35 8.02 -10.38 17.17
N ALA A 36 7.40 -11.20 16.32
CA ALA A 36 8.13 -12.16 15.52
C ALA A 36 8.67 -11.51 14.26
N ILE A 37 9.91 -11.85 13.95
CA ILE A 37 10.52 -11.60 12.65
C ILE A 37 11.16 -12.91 12.21
N LEU A 38 10.91 -13.28 10.96
CA LEU A 38 11.45 -14.46 10.31
C LEU A 38 12.01 -14.07 8.95
N ASP A 39 13.30 -14.31 8.76
CA ASP A 39 13.92 -14.24 7.44
C ASP A 39 13.71 -15.57 6.71
N LEU A 40 13.20 -15.50 5.47
CA LEU A 40 12.99 -16.67 4.63
C LEU A 40 13.45 -16.42 3.20
N ARG A 41 13.84 -17.48 2.50
CA ARG A 41 14.23 -17.43 1.09
C ARG A 41 13.33 -18.34 0.28
N LEU A 42 12.59 -17.77 -0.67
CA LEU A 42 11.68 -18.50 -1.56
C LEU A 42 12.04 -18.20 -3.02
N HIS A 43 12.28 -19.23 -3.82
CA HIS A 43 12.74 -19.13 -5.22
C HIS A 43 13.90 -18.14 -5.45
N GLY A 44 14.88 -18.13 -4.53
CA GLY A 44 16.05 -17.25 -4.62
C GLY A 44 15.78 -15.78 -4.30
N THR A 45 14.59 -15.45 -3.80
CA THR A 45 14.25 -14.12 -3.28
C THR A 45 14.18 -14.18 -1.76
N ASP A 46 14.82 -13.22 -1.10
CA ASP A 46 14.78 -13.06 0.35
C ASP A 46 13.51 -12.31 0.77
N PHE A 47 12.92 -12.69 1.88
CA PHE A 47 11.74 -12.08 2.46
C PHE A 47 11.93 -11.96 3.97
N VAL A 48 11.36 -10.92 4.55
CA VAL A 48 11.19 -10.78 5.99
C VAL A 48 9.70 -10.88 6.28
N LEU A 49 9.31 -11.86 7.11
CA LEU A 49 7.95 -12.02 7.61
C LEU A 49 7.88 -11.59 9.06
N GLY A 50 7.04 -10.60 9.34
CA GLY A 50 6.84 -10.03 10.66
C GLY A 50 5.43 -10.25 11.20
N HIS A 51 5.30 -10.41 12.52
CA HIS A 51 4.04 -10.36 13.24
C HIS A 51 4.22 -9.65 14.57
N ASP A 52 3.46 -8.58 14.81
CA ASP A 52 3.42 -7.90 16.10
C ASP A 52 2.15 -8.34 16.87
N PRO A 53 2.27 -9.08 17.98
CA PRO A 53 1.12 -9.53 18.74
C PRO A 53 0.45 -8.42 19.58
N ASP A 54 0.91 -7.16 19.54
CA ASP A 54 0.27 -6.06 20.26
C ASP A 54 -1.14 -5.74 19.70
N PRO A 55 -2.23 -5.87 20.49
CA PRO A 55 -3.60 -5.53 20.13
C PRO A 55 -3.81 -4.03 19.90
N ASP A 56 -2.94 -3.17 20.45
CA ASP A 56 -2.95 -1.74 20.10
C ASP A 56 -2.26 -1.49 18.74
N GLY A 57 -1.55 -2.50 18.23
CA GLY A 57 -1.03 -2.57 16.87
C GLY A 57 -1.94 -3.37 15.92
N ARG A 58 -1.34 -4.12 14.98
CA ARG A 58 -2.04 -4.94 13.96
C ARG A 58 -1.87 -6.43 14.23
N ALA A 59 -2.26 -6.87 15.42
CA ALA A 59 -2.13 -8.28 15.83
C ALA A 59 -2.86 -9.28 14.91
N ASP A 60 -3.83 -8.81 14.12
CA ASP A 60 -4.59 -9.57 13.12
C ASP A 60 -3.92 -9.64 11.74
N GLN A 61 -2.71 -9.10 11.58
CA GLN A 61 -2.02 -9.03 10.29
C GLN A 61 -0.57 -9.52 10.38
N ILE A 62 -0.08 -10.04 9.26
CA ILE A 62 1.34 -10.26 9.05
C ILE A 62 1.90 -9.18 8.14
N PHE A 63 3.14 -8.80 8.39
CA PHE A 63 3.93 -7.92 7.53
C PHE A 63 4.88 -8.76 6.69
N VAL A 64 5.02 -8.41 5.42
CA VAL A 64 5.98 -9.01 4.49
C VAL A 64 6.82 -7.88 3.91
N GLU A 65 8.15 -7.98 4.03
CA GLU A 65 9.11 -7.10 3.37
C GLU A 65 9.98 -7.89 2.40
N ILE A 66 10.26 -7.28 1.24
CA ILE A 66 11.10 -7.84 0.19
C ILE A 66 12.16 -6.81 -0.19
N PRO A 67 13.46 -7.16 -0.17
CA PRO A 67 14.51 -6.30 -0.68
C PRO A 67 14.43 -6.23 -2.21
N LEU A 68 14.40 -5.01 -2.74
CA LEU A 68 14.46 -4.74 -4.17
C LEU A 68 15.89 -4.57 -4.67
N GLY A 69 16.86 -4.31 -3.77
CA GLY A 69 18.26 -4.07 -4.12
C GLY A 69 18.70 -2.62 -3.87
N PRO A 70 20.01 -2.35 -4.00
CA PRO A 70 20.57 -1.03 -3.74
C PRO A 70 20.14 -0.01 -4.80
N LEU A 71 20.05 1.25 -4.40
CA LEU A 71 19.76 2.35 -5.33
C LEU A 71 20.91 2.53 -6.34
N PRO A 72 20.64 2.70 -7.64
CA PRO A 72 21.66 3.02 -8.64
C PRO A 72 22.36 4.34 -8.33
N ARG A 73 23.69 4.39 -8.42
CA ARG A 73 24.49 5.59 -8.11
C ARG A 73 24.43 6.70 -9.16
N GLU A 74 24.05 6.36 -10.39
CA GLU A 74 24.14 7.27 -11.54
C GLU A 74 22.95 8.23 -11.64
N ASP A 75 21.78 7.81 -11.16
CA ASP A 75 20.55 8.62 -11.11
C ASP A 75 19.70 8.25 -9.88
N VAL A 76 20.20 8.64 -8.70
CA VAL A 76 19.56 8.34 -7.42
C VAL A 76 18.20 9.07 -7.33
N GLU A 77 18.14 10.35 -7.69
CA GLU A 77 16.90 11.13 -7.66
C GLU A 77 15.81 10.54 -8.58
N GLY A 78 16.14 10.29 -9.85
CA GLY A 78 15.22 9.72 -10.82
C GLY A 78 14.72 8.34 -10.38
N THR A 79 15.62 7.53 -9.81
CA THR A 79 15.26 6.24 -9.23
C THR A 79 14.26 6.38 -8.08
N MET A 80 14.53 7.26 -7.11
CA MET A 80 13.61 7.46 -5.97
C MET A 80 12.24 7.97 -6.43
N ARG A 81 12.17 8.83 -7.46
CA ARG A 81 10.89 9.26 -8.05
C ARG A 81 10.13 8.11 -8.71
N ASN A 82 10.84 7.19 -9.35
CA ASN A 82 10.23 6.00 -9.93
C ASN A 82 9.71 5.04 -8.85
N LEU A 83 10.50 4.81 -7.79
CA LEU A 83 10.13 3.99 -6.65
C LEU A 83 8.93 4.55 -5.87
N LEU A 84 8.85 5.88 -5.72
CA LEU A 84 7.76 6.56 -5.03
C LEU A 84 6.52 6.81 -5.90
N THR A 85 6.54 6.38 -7.15
CA THR A 85 5.30 6.33 -7.93
C THR A 85 4.35 5.32 -7.29
N PRO A 86 3.04 5.59 -7.20
CA PRO A 86 2.07 4.59 -6.77
C PRO A 86 2.21 3.27 -7.52
N VAL A 87 2.47 2.20 -6.77
CA VAL A 87 2.37 0.84 -7.27
C VAL A 87 1.00 0.31 -6.88
N ARG A 88 0.03 0.50 -7.77
CA ARG A 88 -1.32 -0.04 -7.59
C ARG A 88 -1.28 -1.54 -7.89
N HIS A 89 -1.69 -2.35 -6.92
CA HIS A 89 -1.90 -3.80 -7.05
C HIS A 89 -0.65 -4.69 -7.16
N LEU A 90 0.35 -4.52 -6.28
CA LEU A 90 1.55 -5.37 -6.28
C LEU A 90 1.26 -6.89 -6.26
N VAL A 91 0.26 -7.30 -5.48
CA VAL A 91 -0.12 -8.70 -5.32
C VAL A 91 -1.64 -8.83 -5.27
N HIS A 92 -2.14 -9.95 -5.78
CA HIS A 92 -3.57 -10.30 -5.79
C HIS A 92 -4.20 -10.17 -4.40
N GLY A 93 -5.23 -9.32 -4.27
CA GLY A 93 -6.01 -9.19 -3.04
C GLY A 93 -5.28 -8.55 -1.85
N THR A 94 -4.03 -8.09 -2.02
CA THR A 94 -3.27 -7.45 -0.95
C THR A 94 -3.46 -5.93 -0.99
N ARG A 95 -3.42 -5.31 0.19
CA ARG A 95 -3.36 -3.84 0.32
C ARG A 95 -2.08 -3.31 -0.34
N LEU A 96 -2.06 -2.00 -0.62
CA LEU A 96 -0.93 -1.27 -1.19
C LEU A 96 0.41 -1.79 -0.68
N ALA A 97 1.31 -2.12 -1.60
CA ALA A 97 2.70 -2.24 -1.24
C ALA A 97 3.30 -0.85 -1.09
N ALA A 98 4.00 -0.62 0.00
CA ALA A 98 4.74 0.59 0.22
C ALA A 98 6.21 0.33 -0.09
N ILE A 99 6.74 1.17 -0.97
CA ILE A 99 8.15 1.13 -1.32
C ILE A 99 8.89 2.00 -0.31
N GLY A 100 9.84 1.36 0.38
CA GLY A 100 10.65 1.95 1.42
C GLY A 100 12.14 1.91 1.11
N PHE A 101 12.94 2.37 2.07
CA PHE A 101 14.39 2.31 1.99
C PHE A 101 14.98 1.94 3.35
N ASP A 102 15.90 0.98 3.35
CA ASP A 102 16.70 0.58 4.49
C ASP A 102 18.06 1.30 4.46
N PRO A 103 18.30 2.29 5.35
CA PRO A 103 19.57 2.98 5.39
C PRO A 103 20.71 2.14 5.98
N ASP A 104 20.41 1.11 6.78
CA ASP A 104 21.43 0.27 7.41
C ASP A 104 22.07 -0.68 6.38
N GLU A 105 21.24 -1.19 5.48
CA GLU A 105 21.65 -2.11 4.41
C GLU A 105 21.84 -1.41 3.04
N ASP A 106 21.47 -0.14 2.92
CA ASP A 106 21.49 0.66 1.67
C ASP A 106 20.64 0.02 0.55
N VAL A 107 19.41 -0.41 0.89
CA VAL A 107 18.55 -1.20 -0.01
C VAL A 107 17.14 -0.61 -0.08
N ALA A 108 16.59 -0.49 -1.29
CA ALA A 108 15.16 -0.25 -1.46
C ALA A 108 14.38 -1.51 -1.04
N THR A 109 13.25 -1.32 -0.35
CA THR A 109 12.40 -2.42 0.11
C THR A 109 10.97 -2.25 -0.38
N CYS A 110 10.23 -3.35 -0.43
CA CYS A 110 8.81 -3.38 -0.72
C CYS A 110 8.11 -4.10 0.41
N GLY A 111 7.30 -3.37 1.18
CA GLY A 111 6.55 -3.88 2.32
C GLY A 111 5.05 -3.93 2.05
N PHE A 112 4.36 -4.94 2.56
CA PHE A 112 2.89 -5.02 2.55
C PHE A 112 2.35 -5.86 3.70
N HIS A 113 1.05 -5.67 4.00
CA HIS A 113 0.34 -6.46 5.02
C HIS A 113 -0.64 -7.44 4.41
N LEU A 114 -0.77 -8.57 5.09
CA LEU A 114 -1.75 -9.59 4.80
C LEU A 114 -2.57 -9.91 6.05
N PRO A 115 -3.85 -10.27 5.91
CA PRO A 115 -4.62 -10.77 7.04
C PRO A 115 -3.96 -12.05 7.57
N LEU A 116 -3.84 -12.16 8.90
CA LEU A 116 -3.39 -13.37 9.55
C LEU A 116 -4.54 -14.37 9.67
N GLN A 117 -5.71 -13.87 10.09
CA GLN A 117 -6.87 -14.72 10.32
C GLN A 117 -7.35 -15.38 9.02
N GLY A 118 -7.44 -16.71 9.02
CA GLY A 118 -7.95 -17.47 7.88
C GLY A 118 -7.00 -17.56 6.68
N MET A 119 -5.77 -17.03 6.81
CA MET A 119 -4.74 -17.20 5.79
C MET A 119 -4.31 -18.67 5.72
N ALA A 120 -4.42 -19.27 4.54
CA ALA A 120 -3.90 -20.60 4.28
C ALA A 120 -2.41 -20.52 3.90
N PRO A 121 -1.55 -21.46 4.33
CA PRO A 121 -0.14 -21.42 3.98
C PRO A 121 0.12 -21.43 2.47
N GLY A 122 -0.62 -22.23 1.69
CA GLY A 122 -0.51 -22.22 0.23
C GLY A 122 -0.90 -20.89 -0.42
N ALA A 123 -1.89 -20.20 0.12
CA ALA A 123 -2.24 -18.86 -0.35
C ALA A 123 -1.12 -17.85 -0.05
N LEU A 124 -0.50 -17.94 1.13
CA LEU A 124 0.68 -17.14 1.46
C LEU A 124 1.85 -17.46 0.51
N ALA A 125 2.12 -18.74 0.23
CA ALA A 125 3.18 -19.14 -0.70
C ALA A 125 2.95 -18.56 -2.11
N GLU A 126 1.74 -18.65 -2.65
CA GLU A 126 1.36 -18.05 -3.95
C GLU A 126 1.58 -16.52 -3.96
N ILE A 127 1.21 -15.84 -2.86
CA ILE A 127 1.44 -14.40 -2.68
C ILE A 127 2.93 -14.07 -2.70
N LEU A 128 3.76 -14.81 -1.95
CA LEU A 128 5.20 -14.59 -1.90
C LEU A 128 5.85 -14.86 -3.27
N ILE A 129 5.42 -15.92 -3.97
CA ILE A 129 5.89 -16.22 -5.34
C ILE A 129 5.54 -15.06 -6.27
N SER A 130 4.29 -14.57 -6.26
CA SER A 130 3.90 -13.43 -7.09
C SER A 130 4.70 -12.17 -6.74
N ALA A 131 4.96 -11.93 -5.46
CA ALA A 131 5.72 -10.76 -5.01
C ALA A 131 7.22 -10.85 -5.35
N SER A 132 7.77 -12.07 -5.47
CA SER A 132 9.16 -12.29 -5.91
C SER A 132 9.41 -11.82 -7.34
N GLN A 133 8.41 -11.94 -8.22
CA GLN A 133 8.49 -11.49 -9.61
C GLN A 133 8.67 -9.97 -9.66
N PHE A 134 7.91 -9.24 -8.84
CA PHE A 134 8.03 -7.79 -8.73
C PHE A 134 9.45 -7.34 -8.33
N ALA A 135 10.02 -7.95 -7.30
CA ALA A 135 11.38 -7.60 -6.86
C ALA A 135 12.44 -7.97 -7.92
N THR A 136 12.20 -9.02 -8.69
CA THR A 136 13.10 -9.42 -9.78
C THR A 136 13.02 -8.46 -10.97
N GLU A 137 11.82 -8.08 -11.40
CA GLU A 137 11.61 -7.12 -12.49
C GLU A 137 12.25 -5.77 -12.20
N TRP A 138 12.17 -5.28 -10.95
CA TRP A 138 12.86 -4.05 -10.56
C TRP A 138 14.38 -4.14 -10.67
N ARG A 139 14.96 -5.25 -10.20
CA ARG A 139 16.40 -5.51 -10.27
C ARG A 139 16.88 -5.60 -11.71
N GLU A 140 16.16 -6.34 -12.55
CA GLU A 140 16.49 -6.51 -13.97
C GLU A 140 16.33 -5.21 -14.77
N ALA A 141 15.32 -4.41 -14.46
CA ALA A 141 15.10 -3.09 -15.06
C ALA A 141 16.08 -2.02 -14.54
N GLY A 142 16.92 -2.33 -13.55
CA GLY A 142 17.83 -1.38 -12.92
C GLY A 142 17.11 -0.15 -12.37
N PHE A 143 15.85 -0.31 -11.95
CA PHE A 143 14.96 0.77 -11.52
C PHE A 143 14.63 1.87 -12.55
N LEU A 144 14.97 1.65 -13.82
CA LEU A 144 14.69 2.59 -14.91
C LEU A 144 13.26 2.49 -15.44
N GLN A 145 12.63 1.32 -15.30
CA GLN A 145 11.28 1.06 -15.79
C GLN A 145 10.43 0.44 -14.69
N ARG A 146 9.17 0.88 -14.63
CA ARG A 146 8.19 0.31 -13.70
C ARG A 146 7.83 -1.11 -14.16
N PRO A 147 7.78 -2.09 -13.26
CA PRO A 147 7.14 -3.38 -13.51
C PRO A 147 5.73 -3.18 -14.06
N GLN A 148 5.40 -3.89 -15.13
CA GLN A 148 4.04 -3.88 -15.67
C GLN A 148 3.24 -4.99 -15.01
N TYR A 149 2.66 -4.68 -13.85
CA TYR A 149 1.78 -5.65 -13.20
C TYR A 149 0.38 -5.59 -13.78
N SER A 150 -0.07 -6.70 -14.35
CA SER A 150 -1.49 -6.89 -14.67
C SER A 150 -2.14 -7.60 -13.48
N PRO A 151 -2.99 -6.93 -12.70
CA PRO A 151 -3.67 -7.59 -11.60
C PRO A 151 -4.53 -8.72 -12.14
N CYS A 152 -4.22 -9.96 -11.76
CA CYS A 152 -5.22 -11.03 -11.83
C CYS A 152 -6.37 -10.60 -10.92
N ARG A 153 -7.61 -10.56 -11.42
CA ARG A 153 -8.78 -10.26 -10.59
C ARG A 153 -9.91 -11.23 -10.87
N PRO A 154 -10.71 -11.59 -9.86
CA PRO A 154 -11.98 -12.24 -10.11
C PRO A 154 -12.86 -11.28 -10.93
N GLN A 155 -13.56 -11.78 -11.93
CA GLN A 155 -14.62 -10.99 -12.58
C GLN A 155 -15.73 -10.76 -11.57
N ILE A 156 -15.93 -9.51 -11.15
CA ILE A 156 -16.99 -9.13 -10.21
C ILE A 156 -18.25 -8.79 -11.01
N HIS A 157 -19.39 -9.36 -10.62
CA HIS A 157 -20.69 -9.06 -11.21
C HIS A 157 -21.14 -7.63 -10.88
N ASP A 158 -21.74 -6.93 -11.85
CA ASP A 158 -22.12 -5.51 -11.73
C ASP A 158 -23.09 -5.20 -10.56
N GLU A 159 -23.92 -6.17 -10.18
CA GLU A 159 -24.85 -6.02 -9.04
C GLU A 159 -24.10 -5.86 -7.72
N SER A 160 -23.01 -6.60 -7.52
CA SER A 160 -22.17 -6.50 -6.32
C SER A 160 -21.45 -5.14 -6.26
N PHE A 161 -20.96 -4.65 -7.40
CA PHE A 161 -20.29 -3.36 -7.48
C PHE A 161 -21.21 -2.19 -7.10
N ASN A 162 -22.43 -2.17 -7.61
CA ASN A 162 -23.41 -1.12 -7.30
C ASN A 162 -23.79 -1.11 -5.81
N ALA A 163 -23.86 -2.28 -5.17
CA ALA A 163 -24.12 -2.38 -3.73
C ALA A 163 -22.97 -1.76 -2.91
N TYR A 164 -21.71 -2.06 -3.27
CA TYR A 164 -20.56 -1.45 -2.61
C TYR A 164 -20.47 0.06 -2.87
N ARG A 165 -20.79 0.52 -4.08
CA ARG A 165 -20.84 1.95 -4.39
C ARG A 165 -21.84 2.69 -3.50
N ALA A 166 -23.04 2.14 -3.30
CA ALA A 166 -24.03 2.69 -2.38
C ALA A 166 -23.53 2.69 -0.92
N LYS A 167 -22.82 1.61 -0.52
CA LYS A 167 -22.20 1.52 0.81
C LYS A 167 -21.14 2.59 1.03
N PHE A 168 -20.29 2.84 0.03
CA PHE A 168 -19.29 3.91 0.07
C PHE A 168 -19.93 5.29 0.23
N ILE A 169 -20.96 5.61 -0.55
CA ILE A 169 -21.72 6.87 -0.43
C ILE A 169 -22.25 7.03 1.01
N SER A 170 -22.89 5.98 1.54
CA SER A 170 -23.44 5.99 2.90
C SER A 170 -22.37 6.14 3.98
N LEU A 171 -21.20 5.53 3.80
CA LEU A 171 -20.07 5.66 4.71
C LEU A 171 -19.55 7.10 4.75
N VAL A 172 -19.35 7.74 3.58
CA VAL A 172 -18.91 9.14 3.48
C VAL A 172 -19.94 10.08 4.12
N GLU A 173 -21.23 9.89 3.84
CA GLU A 173 -22.32 10.68 4.42
C GLU A 173 -22.33 10.59 5.96
N LYS A 174 -22.22 9.38 6.51
CA LYS A 174 -22.16 9.17 7.98
C LYS A 174 -20.93 9.82 8.60
N ALA A 175 -19.76 9.70 7.98
CA ALA A 175 -18.53 10.32 8.46
C ALA A 175 -18.62 11.86 8.47
N CYS A 176 -19.20 12.46 7.42
CA CYS A 176 -19.45 13.90 7.35
C CYS A 176 -20.42 14.35 8.45
N ASN A 177 -21.57 13.67 8.59
CA ASN A 177 -22.56 13.93 9.63
C ASN A 177 -21.97 13.85 11.05
N ARG A 178 -21.11 12.84 11.30
CA ARG A 178 -20.41 12.68 12.58
C ARG A 178 -19.54 13.88 12.93
N CYS A 179 -18.87 14.45 11.93
CA CYS A 179 -17.92 15.54 12.12
C CYS A 179 -18.55 16.93 11.99
N GLY A 180 -19.81 17.01 11.57
CA GLY A 180 -20.46 18.28 11.23
C GLY A 180 -19.89 18.91 9.97
N TRP A 181 -19.36 18.11 9.04
CA TRP A 181 -18.93 18.57 7.72
C TRP A 181 -20.10 18.53 6.74
N ASP A 182 -20.11 19.46 5.79
CA ASP A 182 -21.05 19.41 4.68
C ASP A 182 -20.78 18.16 3.83
N PHE A 183 -21.85 17.48 3.41
CA PHE A 183 -21.72 16.32 2.55
C PHE A 183 -21.29 16.78 1.14
N PRO A 184 -20.11 16.36 0.64
CA PRO A 184 -19.60 16.84 -0.64
C PRO A 184 -20.42 16.30 -1.82
N VAL A 185 -20.51 17.10 -2.88
CA VAL A 185 -21.15 16.68 -4.12
C VAL A 185 -20.28 15.60 -4.78
N PRO A 186 -20.82 14.40 -5.07
CA PRO A 186 -20.05 13.36 -5.75
C PRO A 186 -19.75 13.76 -7.20
N THR A 187 -18.56 13.43 -7.66
CA THR A 187 -18.19 13.48 -9.08
C THR A 187 -17.98 12.06 -9.61
N THR A 188 -18.28 11.85 -10.89
CA THR A 188 -18.19 10.54 -11.53
C THR A 188 -17.43 10.63 -12.84
N ASP A 189 -16.50 9.71 -13.05
CA ASP A 189 -15.81 9.52 -14.31
C ASP A 189 -15.80 8.04 -14.67
N GLY A 190 -16.51 7.67 -15.75
CA GLY A 190 -16.73 6.26 -16.08
C GLY A 190 -17.33 5.47 -14.90
N GLU A 191 -16.60 4.44 -14.46
CA GLU A 191 -16.97 3.60 -13.33
C GLU A 191 -16.47 4.13 -11.97
N ALA A 192 -15.67 5.20 -11.95
CA ALA A 192 -15.16 5.81 -10.73
C ALA A 192 -16.15 6.81 -10.12
N LEU A 193 -16.20 6.84 -8.79
CA LEU A 193 -16.94 7.78 -7.96
C LEU A 193 -15.93 8.46 -7.03
N SER A 194 -15.96 9.80 -6.97
CA SER A 194 -15.11 10.53 -6.04
C SER A 194 -15.85 11.60 -5.25
N PHE A 195 -15.33 11.87 -4.06
CA PHE A 195 -15.75 12.95 -3.18
C PHE A 195 -14.52 13.78 -2.82
N ALA A 196 -14.65 15.10 -2.84
CA ALA A 196 -13.61 16.02 -2.40
C ALA A 196 -14.15 16.88 -1.26
N LEU A 197 -13.38 17.00 -0.18
CA LEU A 197 -13.71 17.87 0.96
C LEU A 197 -12.44 18.43 1.60
N ASP A 198 -12.59 19.57 2.27
CA ASP A 198 -11.53 20.17 3.07
C ASP A 198 -11.65 19.72 4.53
N VAL A 199 -10.57 19.14 5.06
CA VAL A 199 -10.44 18.79 6.48
C VAL A 199 -9.31 19.62 7.05
N HIS A 200 -9.63 20.57 7.94
CA HIS A 200 -8.65 21.53 8.48
C HIS A 200 -7.91 22.33 7.38
N ASP A 201 -8.65 22.82 6.37
CA ASP A 201 -8.11 23.53 5.18
C ASP A 201 -7.13 22.69 4.33
N ILE A 202 -7.15 21.37 4.51
CA ILE A 202 -6.42 20.42 3.67
C ILE A 202 -7.42 19.69 2.75
N PRO A 203 -7.26 19.81 1.41
CA PRO A 203 -8.11 19.09 0.50
C PRO A 203 -7.78 17.60 0.52
N ILE A 204 -8.84 16.81 0.70
CA ILE A 204 -8.79 15.36 0.69
C ILE A 204 -9.79 14.86 -0.36
N ALA A 205 -9.34 13.92 -1.18
CA ALA A 205 -10.20 13.18 -2.11
C ALA A 205 -10.43 11.76 -1.58
N MET A 206 -11.63 11.23 -1.79
CA MET A 206 -11.97 9.83 -1.57
C MET A 206 -12.46 9.25 -2.88
N LEU A 207 -11.94 8.10 -3.30
CA LEU A 207 -12.20 7.49 -4.60
C LEU A 207 -12.68 6.05 -4.41
N HIS A 208 -13.70 5.67 -5.17
CA HIS A 208 -14.21 4.30 -5.28
C HIS A 208 -14.33 3.96 -6.75
N SER A 209 -13.68 2.90 -7.18
CA SER A 209 -13.70 2.46 -8.58
C SER A 209 -13.73 0.94 -8.66
N LYS A 210 -14.32 0.40 -9.72
CA LYS A 210 -14.27 -1.04 -10.00
C LYS A 210 -12.83 -1.50 -10.28
N GLU A 211 -12.04 -0.59 -10.83
CA GLU A 211 -10.62 -0.77 -11.13
C GLU A 211 -9.71 -0.74 -9.90
N ASP A 212 -10.17 -0.38 -8.70
CA ASP A 212 -9.35 -0.48 -7.48
C ASP A 212 -9.79 -1.64 -6.57
N GLY A 213 -10.86 -2.34 -6.95
CA GLY A 213 -11.55 -3.37 -6.16
C GLY A 213 -12.95 -2.90 -5.79
N SER A 214 -13.97 -3.74 -5.96
CA SER A 214 -15.36 -3.29 -5.75
C SER A 214 -15.66 -2.94 -4.29
N GLU A 215 -14.97 -3.60 -3.38
CA GLU A 215 -15.11 -3.60 -1.94
C GLU A 215 -14.13 -2.63 -1.24
N THR A 216 -13.28 -1.95 -2.00
CA THR A 216 -12.23 -1.07 -1.49
C THR A 216 -12.48 0.38 -1.89
N PHE A 217 -11.87 1.31 -1.17
CA PHE A 217 -11.82 2.72 -1.56
C PHE A 217 -10.46 3.30 -1.22
N GLU A 218 -10.11 4.39 -1.87
CA GLU A 218 -8.86 5.12 -1.65
C GLU A 218 -9.18 6.50 -1.04
N ILE A 219 -8.35 6.95 -0.11
CA ILE A 219 -8.31 8.34 0.36
C ILE A 219 -6.97 8.92 -0.07
N CYS A 220 -7.00 10.07 -0.76
CA CYS A 220 -5.82 10.77 -1.24
C CYS A 220 -5.74 12.16 -0.60
N CYS A 221 -4.56 12.50 -0.07
CA CYS A 221 -4.29 13.80 0.53
C CYS A 221 -2.96 14.37 0.00
N SER A 222 -2.99 15.59 -0.55
CA SER A 222 -1.77 16.25 -1.03
C SER A 222 -0.99 16.89 0.12
N TYR A 223 0.27 16.50 0.26
CA TYR A 223 1.17 17.05 1.26
C TYR A 223 1.90 18.30 0.74
N GLY A 224 1.90 18.51 -0.58
CA GLY A 224 2.43 19.69 -1.24
C GLY A 224 3.61 19.38 -2.18
N PRO A 225 4.20 20.41 -2.81
CA PRO A 225 5.27 20.23 -3.78
C PRO A 225 6.56 19.70 -3.15
N ILE A 226 7.40 19.06 -3.96
CA ILE A 226 8.75 18.70 -3.54
C ILE A 226 9.66 19.96 -3.64
N PRO A 227 10.33 20.38 -2.56
CA PRO A 227 11.29 21.49 -2.61
C PRO A 227 12.43 21.19 -3.57
N ARG A 228 12.73 22.14 -4.48
CA ARG A 228 13.84 21.98 -5.44
C ARG A 228 15.23 21.92 -4.80
N GLN A 229 15.41 22.58 -3.67
CA GLN A 229 16.72 22.69 -3.01
C GLN A 229 17.11 21.44 -2.20
N ASP A 230 16.14 20.60 -1.85
CA ASP A 230 16.31 19.43 -0.98
C ASP A 230 15.62 18.18 -1.54
N THR A 231 15.47 18.10 -2.86
CA THR A 231 14.65 17.06 -3.50
C THR A 231 15.09 15.65 -3.11
N GLU A 232 16.37 15.31 -3.23
CA GLU A 232 16.87 13.97 -2.87
C GLU A 232 16.61 13.65 -1.39
N ALA A 233 16.91 14.59 -0.48
CA ALA A 233 16.71 14.39 0.95
C ALA A 233 15.23 14.20 1.30
N VAL A 234 14.33 14.91 0.61
CA VAL A 234 12.88 14.75 0.77
C VAL A 234 12.43 13.39 0.25
N LEU A 235 12.86 12.99 -0.96
CA LEU A 235 12.49 11.69 -1.54
C LEU A 235 13.00 10.52 -0.69
N LEU A 236 14.25 10.57 -0.23
CA LEU A 236 14.80 9.57 0.68
C LEU A 236 14.00 9.52 1.98
N ARG A 237 13.64 10.68 2.54
CA ARG A 237 12.82 10.74 3.74
C ARG A 237 11.42 10.14 3.53
N VAL A 238 10.83 10.32 2.34
CA VAL A 238 9.56 9.70 1.99
C VAL A 238 9.69 8.17 1.96
N LEU A 239 10.77 7.63 1.37
CA LEU A 239 11.05 6.19 1.36
C LEU A 239 11.25 5.64 2.80
N GLU A 240 12.03 6.32 3.63
CA GLU A 240 12.20 5.93 5.05
C GLU A 240 10.87 5.90 5.80
N LEU A 241 10.04 6.94 5.61
CA LEU A 241 8.72 7.02 6.22
C LEU A 241 7.79 5.92 5.70
N ASN A 242 7.86 5.59 4.41
CA ASN A 242 7.11 4.48 3.86
C ASN A 242 7.55 3.16 4.47
N ARG A 243 8.83 2.90 4.74
CA ARG A 243 9.23 1.66 5.41
C ARG A 243 8.57 1.53 6.79
N ILE A 244 8.63 2.60 7.59
CA ILE A 244 8.02 2.64 8.94
C ILE A 244 6.50 2.52 8.85
N ARG A 245 5.86 3.33 8.00
CA ARG A 245 4.40 3.36 7.85
C ARG A 245 3.85 2.15 7.10
N SER A 246 4.67 1.50 6.27
CA SER A 246 4.39 0.20 5.65
C SER A 246 4.37 -0.90 6.67
N ALA A 247 5.11 -0.79 7.78
CA ALA A 247 4.95 -1.70 8.92
C ALA A 247 3.66 -1.39 9.70
N GLU A 248 3.16 -0.15 9.63
CA GLU A 248 1.91 0.31 10.26
C GLU A 248 0.65 0.23 9.36
N GLY A 249 0.80 -0.04 8.06
CA GLY A 249 -0.24 -0.48 7.11
C GLY A 249 -1.38 0.51 6.82
N GLN A 250 -1.24 1.79 7.17
CA GLN A 250 -2.33 2.77 7.06
C GLN A 250 -2.14 3.77 5.93
N ILE A 251 -0.94 4.31 5.75
CA ILE A 251 -0.73 5.45 4.87
C ILE A 251 0.57 5.23 4.10
N THR A 252 0.45 5.23 2.77
CA THR A 252 1.60 5.20 1.88
C THR A 252 1.80 6.60 1.30
N LEU A 253 3.04 7.05 1.27
CA LEU A 253 3.43 8.30 0.63
C LEU A 253 3.93 8.02 -0.78
N HIS A 254 3.56 8.90 -1.68
CA HIS A 254 3.83 8.79 -3.10
C HIS A 254 4.26 10.14 -3.67
N VAL A 255 4.82 10.07 -4.88
CA VAL A 255 5.18 11.24 -5.69
C VAL A 255 4.38 11.21 -6.98
N ASP A 256 3.62 12.28 -7.19
CA ASP A 256 3.13 12.64 -8.52
C ASP A 256 4.28 13.33 -9.26
N GLN A 257 4.82 12.65 -10.26
CA GLN A 257 5.95 13.16 -11.04
C GLN A 257 5.56 14.36 -11.92
N GLU A 258 4.32 14.39 -12.44
CA GLU A 258 3.85 15.44 -13.34
C GLU A 258 3.55 16.72 -12.55
N ALA A 259 2.85 16.59 -11.43
CA ALA A 259 2.54 17.70 -10.56
C ALA A 259 3.71 18.08 -9.61
N ALA A 260 4.74 17.23 -9.53
CA ALA A 260 5.85 17.33 -8.59
C ALA A 260 5.38 17.45 -7.12
N LEU A 261 4.34 16.70 -6.76
CA LEU A 261 3.70 16.72 -5.44
C LEU A 261 4.00 15.44 -4.66
N VAL A 262 4.18 15.59 -3.34
CA VAL A 262 4.04 14.48 -2.40
C VAL A 262 2.56 14.35 -2.06
N PHE A 263 2.05 13.13 -2.10
CA PHE A 263 0.72 12.83 -1.61
C PHE A 263 0.72 11.56 -0.76
N ALA A 264 -0.26 11.47 0.11
CA ALA A 264 -0.52 10.31 0.93
C ALA A 264 -1.78 9.61 0.43
N SER A 265 -1.72 8.28 0.34
CA SER A 265 -2.89 7.44 0.06
C SER A 265 -3.16 6.48 1.21
N HIS A 266 -4.43 6.27 1.50
CA HIS A 266 -4.93 5.21 2.37
C HIS A 266 -5.93 4.35 1.59
N PHE A 267 -5.81 3.03 1.66
CA PHE A 267 -6.77 2.11 1.04
C PHE A 267 -7.58 1.41 2.12
N GLY A 268 -8.86 1.73 2.17
CA GLY A 268 -9.83 1.16 3.09
C GLY A 268 -10.64 0.03 2.46
N THR A 269 -11.21 -0.84 3.30
CA THR A 269 -12.14 -1.88 2.88
C THR A 269 -13.53 -1.54 3.41
N LEU A 270 -14.53 -1.44 2.54
CA LEU A 270 -15.88 -0.98 2.90
C LEU A 270 -16.54 -1.85 3.98
N ASP A 271 -16.19 -3.13 4.07
CA ASP A 271 -16.73 -4.04 5.08
C ASP A 271 -16.11 -3.90 6.47
N LEU A 272 -14.93 -3.30 6.56
CA LEU A 272 -14.19 -3.13 7.81
C LEU A 272 -14.21 -1.69 8.32
N GLU A 273 -14.62 -0.74 7.48
CA GLU A 273 -14.64 0.67 7.78
C GLU A 273 -15.99 1.14 8.32
N ASP A 274 -15.95 1.95 9.38
CA ASP A 274 -17.11 2.63 9.95
C ASP A 274 -16.93 4.16 9.91
N ASP A 275 -17.96 4.91 10.28
CA ASP A 275 -17.94 6.38 10.26
C ASP A 275 -16.84 6.97 11.17
N ARG A 276 -16.46 6.27 12.23
CA ARG A 276 -15.42 6.70 13.17
C ARG A 276 -14.04 6.48 12.59
N THR A 277 -13.79 5.31 12.01
CA THR A 277 -12.50 4.97 11.41
C THR A 277 -12.23 5.84 10.20
N LEU A 278 -13.21 6.03 9.32
CA LEU A 278 -13.06 6.93 8.17
C LEU A 278 -12.78 8.37 8.63
N SER A 279 -13.59 8.93 9.53
CA SER A 279 -13.37 10.30 10.00
C SER A 279 -12.05 10.49 10.77
N GLY A 280 -11.64 9.48 11.54
CA GLY A 280 -10.33 9.46 12.20
C GLY A 280 -9.18 9.50 11.18
N THR A 281 -9.26 8.67 10.14
CA THR A 281 -8.27 8.60 9.07
C THR A 281 -8.17 9.92 8.31
N LEU A 282 -9.30 10.52 7.93
CA LEU A 282 -9.34 11.83 7.26
C LEU A 282 -8.65 12.92 8.10
N ARG A 283 -8.92 12.97 9.41
CA ARG A 283 -8.27 13.93 10.32
C ARG A 283 -6.78 13.66 10.49
N GLN A 284 -6.39 12.39 10.63
CA GLN A 284 -4.98 12.01 10.74
C GLN A 284 -4.19 12.38 9.48
N MET A 285 -4.74 12.14 8.30
CA MET A 285 -4.13 12.53 7.03
C MET A 285 -4.02 14.05 6.89
N ALA A 286 -5.06 14.80 7.25
CA ALA A 286 -5.03 16.27 7.27
C ALA A 286 -3.95 16.81 8.22
N LEU A 287 -3.92 16.33 9.46
CA LEU A 287 -2.93 16.76 10.46
C LEU A 287 -1.50 16.43 10.00
N SER A 288 -1.26 15.24 9.46
CA SER A 288 0.07 14.88 8.94
C SER A 288 0.47 15.74 7.73
N ALA A 289 -0.47 16.14 6.87
CA ALA A 289 -0.20 17.08 5.78
C ALA A 289 0.11 18.49 6.30
N MET A 290 -0.61 18.97 7.31
CA MET A 290 -0.32 20.26 7.96
C MET A 290 1.09 20.28 8.55
N MET A 291 1.45 19.26 9.34
CA MET A 291 2.78 19.13 9.92
C MET A 291 3.89 19.06 8.86
N TRP A 292 3.61 18.38 7.73
CA TRP A 292 4.52 18.35 6.59
C TRP A 292 4.75 19.76 6.03
N ARG A 293 3.67 20.49 5.73
CA ARG A 293 3.74 21.84 5.16
C ARG A 293 4.43 22.83 6.10
N GLU A 294 4.20 22.74 7.41
CA GLU A 294 4.88 23.55 8.42
C GLU A 294 6.38 23.29 8.43
N LYS A 295 6.79 22.01 8.46
CA LYS A 295 8.20 21.61 8.49
C LYS A 295 8.98 22.09 7.27
N PHE A 296 8.33 22.16 6.10
CA PHE A 296 8.94 22.62 4.86
C PHE A 296 8.60 24.08 4.50
N HIS A 297 8.06 24.87 5.44
CA HIS A 297 7.68 26.30 5.28
C HIS A 297 6.85 26.60 4.01
N MET A 298 5.93 25.70 3.65
CA MET A 298 5.13 25.84 2.45
C MET A 298 3.86 26.67 2.72
N ASN A 299 3.97 27.99 2.58
CA ASN A 299 2.79 28.86 2.44
C ASN A 299 2.24 28.72 1.01
N PHE A 300 1.28 27.82 0.77
CA PHE A 300 0.69 27.67 -0.56
C PHE A 300 -0.84 27.56 -0.51
N LYS A 301 -1.50 28.34 -1.39
CA LYS A 301 -2.88 28.10 -1.82
C LYS A 301 -2.82 27.10 -2.95
N LEU A 302 -3.48 25.95 -2.82
CA LEU A 302 -3.58 25.01 -3.94
C LEU A 302 -4.10 25.76 -5.18
N PRO A 303 -3.58 25.51 -6.38
CA PRO A 303 -4.31 25.86 -7.59
C PRO A 303 -5.63 25.07 -7.55
N ASP A 304 -6.68 25.55 -8.23
CA ASP A 304 -7.87 24.74 -8.51
C ASP A 304 -7.39 23.48 -9.25
N LEU A 305 -7.09 22.42 -8.50
CA LEU A 305 -6.75 21.11 -9.02
C LEU A 305 -8.08 20.44 -9.31
N ASP A 306 -8.50 20.50 -10.56
CA ASP A 306 -9.19 19.34 -11.14
C ASP A 306 -8.22 18.18 -10.93
N PHE A 307 -8.53 17.30 -9.98
CA PHE A 307 -7.77 16.07 -9.79
C PHE A 307 -7.67 15.41 -11.17
N PRO A 308 -6.47 15.33 -11.77
CA PRO A 308 -6.36 14.83 -13.11
C PRO A 308 -6.85 13.39 -13.09
N HIS A 309 -7.75 13.06 -14.02
CA HIS A 309 -8.00 11.70 -14.44
C HIS A 309 -6.63 11.02 -14.54
N MET A 310 -6.33 10.08 -13.62
CA MET A 310 -5.11 9.29 -13.77
C MET A 310 -5.17 8.65 -15.15
N PRO A 311 -4.13 8.77 -15.98
CA PRO A 311 -4.19 8.29 -17.35
C PRO A 311 -4.33 6.76 -17.35
N LEU A 312 -5.56 6.30 -17.58
CA LEU A 312 -5.91 4.93 -17.91
C LEU A 312 -5.62 4.70 -19.39
N ASP A 313 -4.36 4.46 -19.76
CA ASP A 313 -4.11 3.86 -21.06
C ASP A 313 -2.72 3.20 -21.17
N SER A 314 -2.66 1.92 -21.55
CA SER A 314 -2.40 1.58 -22.96
C SER A 314 -1.99 0.12 -23.23
N ARG A 315 -2.85 -0.54 -24.03
CA ARG A 315 -2.55 -1.42 -25.19
C ARG A 315 -2.32 -2.93 -25.01
N ASN A 316 -3.25 -3.66 -25.63
CA ASN A 316 -2.99 -4.67 -26.68
C ASN A 316 -1.54 -4.81 -27.14
N ARG A 317 -0.97 -6.02 -26.99
CA ARG A 317 -0.19 -6.72 -28.03
C ARG A 317 -0.02 -8.21 -27.67
N HIS A 318 -0.47 -9.06 -28.59
CA HIS A 318 -0.13 -10.49 -28.66
C HIS A 318 1.40 -10.69 -28.66
N PHE A 319 1.90 -11.76 -28.02
CA PHE A 319 2.66 -12.83 -28.69
C PHE A 319 2.82 -14.05 -27.76
N SER A 320 2.68 -15.22 -28.37
CA SER A 320 2.94 -16.56 -27.85
C SER A 320 4.44 -16.85 -27.86
N THR A 321 4.96 -17.51 -26.82
CA THR A 321 5.91 -18.65 -26.95
C THR A 321 6.19 -19.33 -25.60
N THR A 322 6.43 -20.64 -25.70
CA THR A 322 6.60 -21.69 -24.69
C THR A 322 8.00 -21.74 -24.07
N SER A 323 8.16 -22.02 -22.75
CA SER A 323 8.94 -23.16 -22.18
C SER A 323 9.17 -23.16 -20.64
N PHE A 324 8.90 -24.34 -20.05
CA PHE A 324 9.49 -25.16 -18.96
C PHE A 324 10.03 -24.65 -17.58
N GLU A 325 9.58 -25.38 -16.54
CA GLU A 325 9.74 -25.31 -15.07
C GLU A 325 11.03 -25.95 -14.49
N MET A 326 11.31 -25.63 -13.21
CA MET A 326 11.99 -26.52 -12.26
C MET A 326 11.03 -26.83 -11.09
N LYS A 327 11.05 -28.09 -10.63
CA LYS A 327 10.03 -28.73 -9.77
C LYS A 327 9.98 -28.23 -8.34
#